data_AF-O84013-F1
#
_entry.id   AF-O84013-F1
#
_cell.length_a   1.000
_cell.length_b   1.000
_cell.length_c   1.000
_cell.angle_alpha   90.00
_cell.angle_beta   90.00
_cell.angle_gamma   90.00
#
_symmetry.space_group_name_H-M   'P 1'
#
loop_
_entity.id
_entity.type
_entity.pdbx_description
1 polymer ?
#
loop_
_entity_poly.entity_id
_entity_poly.type
_entity_poly.pdbx_seq_one_letter_code
_entity_poly.pdbx_strand_id
1 'polypeptide(L)'
;MLFKRLRTGGKILVDHLVYGLGLGVLTILRLLPRSSLRLFSKGLGTALFYFISDVRKTALTNLALAFPEKSFAERYQIARQSVQQMIITFVELATVDKFAKHIDEMIAIATSEDAPEGFFPEEVSSQQELDHFFSRLDRQEGAILFCGHQANWELPFLYITKRYPGLAFAKPVKNRRLNQKIISLRESFQGKIVPPQNAINQALRALHRGEVVGIVGDQVLLSSEYSYPLFGSQAFTTTSPALLAYKTKKTVIAVAIYRKPNGNYLVVPSKAFHANTELSIRESTEQLMDRLMRFLEKGITCKPEQWLWLHKRWKRKLRHKFKRRYAFSHILIIVKGTSLQALQRFLIEFGEFYADASLSLAIIGAADTVLANSFAPYSLQFFSSEEELLAAPNFFPAIVDLFGLSRKTRLHYKRTGSRKIFTRNELKDSLLQKQSLIQSFHKLLRRVDTRSRKG
;
A
#
# COMPACT_ATOMS: atom_id res chain seq x y z
N MET A 1 28.75 -8.34 -30.71
CA MET A 1 28.14 -9.58 -30.19
C MET A 1 28.73 -10.05 -28.84
N LEU A 2 30.05 -9.96 -28.65
CA LEU A 2 30.77 -10.38 -27.43
C LEU A 2 30.29 -9.67 -26.14
N PHE A 3 30.11 -8.35 -26.16
CA PHE A 3 29.61 -7.57 -25.00
C PHE A 3 28.18 -7.93 -24.59
N LYS A 4 27.29 -8.31 -25.53
CA LYS A 4 25.97 -8.85 -25.21
C LYS A 4 26.10 -10.22 -24.55
N ARG A 5 26.96 -11.12 -25.06
CA ARG A 5 27.21 -12.44 -24.46
C ARG A 5 27.83 -12.36 -23.07
N LEU A 6 28.83 -11.50 -22.84
CA LEU A 6 29.43 -11.24 -21.53
C LEU A 6 28.42 -10.65 -20.52
N ARG A 7 27.58 -9.71 -20.96
CA ARG A 7 26.50 -9.14 -20.14
C ARG A 7 25.40 -10.17 -19.83
N THR A 8 25.19 -11.14 -20.71
CA THR A 8 24.25 -12.24 -20.51
C THR A 8 24.83 -13.29 -19.55
N GLY A 9 26.11 -13.65 -19.70
CA GLY A 9 26.83 -14.55 -18.80
C GLY A 9 26.97 -14.01 -17.37
N GLY A 10 27.34 -12.74 -17.22
CA GLY A 10 27.39 -12.09 -15.90
C GLY A 10 26.03 -12.00 -15.23
N LYS A 11 24.96 -11.74 -16.00
CA LYS A 11 23.57 -11.77 -15.48
C LYS A 11 23.17 -13.18 -15.03
N ILE A 12 23.54 -14.21 -15.80
CA ILE A 12 23.29 -15.62 -15.44
C ILE A 12 24.01 -15.97 -14.13
N LEU A 13 25.29 -15.60 -13.99
CA LEU A 13 26.06 -15.85 -12.76
C LEU A 13 25.43 -15.15 -11.54
N VAL A 14 25.07 -13.87 -11.67
CA VAL A 14 24.36 -13.14 -10.60
C VAL A 14 23.04 -13.83 -10.26
N ASP A 15 22.28 -14.28 -11.26
CA ASP A 15 21.02 -15.01 -11.02
C ASP A 15 21.25 -16.35 -10.30
N HIS A 16 22.34 -17.06 -10.59
CA HIS A 16 22.72 -18.28 -9.87
C HIS A 16 23.14 -17.99 -8.42
N LEU A 17 23.95 -16.95 -8.19
CA LEU A 17 24.36 -16.54 -6.84
C LEU A 17 23.17 -16.09 -5.99
N VAL A 18 22.29 -15.24 -6.54
CA VAL A 18 21.05 -14.82 -5.87
C VAL A 18 20.16 -16.01 -5.56
N TYR A 19 20.04 -16.96 -6.49
CA TYR A 19 19.27 -18.17 -6.25
C TYR A 19 19.89 -19.07 -5.16
N GLY A 20 21.21 -19.29 -5.20
CA GLY A 20 21.93 -20.06 -4.19
C GLY A 20 21.83 -19.44 -2.79
N LEU A 21 22.00 -18.12 -2.69
CA LEU A 21 21.77 -17.37 -1.44
C LEU A 21 20.33 -17.52 -0.95
N GLY A 22 19.35 -17.40 -1.87
CA GLY A 22 17.94 -17.61 -1.56
C GLY A 22 17.67 -19.00 -1.00
N LEU A 23 18.22 -20.05 -1.62
CA LEU A 23 18.10 -21.42 -1.12
C LEU A 23 18.79 -21.61 0.24
N GLY A 24 19.98 -21.07 0.43
CA GLY A 24 20.69 -21.12 1.71
C GLY A 24 19.85 -20.51 2.84
N VAL A 25 19.26 -19.33 2.61
CA VAL A 25 18.35 -18.68 3.56
C VAL A 25 17.13 -19.55 3.83
N LEU A 26 16.48 -20.11 2.79
CA LEU A 26 15.33 -21.00 2.97
C LEU A 26 15.68 -22.22 3.82
N THR A 27 16.83 -22.85 3.57
CA THR A 27 17.30 -24.01 4.34
C THR A 27 17.54 -23.64 5.80
N ILE A 28 18.19 -22.52 6.09
CA ILE A 28 18.42 -22.05 7.46
C ILE A 28 17.10 -21.82 8.19
N LEU A 29 16.15 -21.10 7.57
CA LEU A 29 14.82 -20.88 8.16
C LEU A 29 14.07 -22.20 8.39
N ARG A 30 14.29 -23.20 7.54
CA ARG A 30 13.70 -24.54 7.71
C ARG A 30 14.28 -25.34 8.87
N LEU A 31 15.45 -24.99 9.41
CA LEU A 31 16.00 -25.65 10.59
C LEU A 31 15.50 -25.04 11.91
N LEU A 32 15.00 -23.80 11.89
CA LEU A 32 14.61 -23.09 13.11
C LEU A 32 13.20 -23.48 13.63
N PRO A 33 12.99 -23.62 14.96
CA PRO A 33 11.66 -23.73 15.55
C PRO A 33 10.76 -22.53 15.23
N ARG A 34 9.43 -22.71 15.24
CA ARG A 34 8.46 -21.64 14.91
C ARG A 34 8.58 -20.41 15.80
N SER A 35 8.84 -20.59 17.10
CA SER A 35 9.08 -19.51 18.05
C SER A 35 10.31 -18.68 17.67
N SER A 36 11.42 -19.35 17.34
CA SER A 36 12.67 -18.73 16.89
C SER A 36 12.50 -17.98 15.57
N LEU A 37 11.73 -18.54 14.62
CA LEU A 37 11.42 -17.86 13.35
C LEU A 37 10.71 -16.54 13.57
N ARG A 38 9.77 -16.47 14.52
CA ARG A 38 9.06 -15.23 14.82
C ARG A 38 9.97 -14.20 15.47
N LEU A 39 10.80 -14.62 16.43
CA LEU A 39 11.76 -13.72 17.08
C LEU A 39 12.77 -13.17 16.07
N PHE A 40 13.33 -14.03 15.23
CA PHE A 40 14.20 -13.65 14.12
C PHE A 40 13.51 -12.65 13.18
N SER A 41 12.26 -12.92 12.78
CA SER A 41 11.50 -12.04 11.89
C SER A 41 11.24 -10.67 12.49
N LYS A 42 10.92 -10.60 13.80
CA LYS A 42 10.76 -9.33 14.53
C LYS A 42 12.08 -8.56 14.62
N GLY A 43 13.19 -9.24 14.90
CA GLY A 43 14.52 -8.65 14.94
C GLY A 43 14.92 -8.06 13.57
N LEU A 44 14.81 -8.85 12.51
CA LEU A 44 15.10 -8.44 11.15
C LEU A 44 14.18 -7.30 10.68
N GLY A 45 12.88 -7.39 10.93
CA GLY A 45 11.92 -6.32 10.61
C GLY A 45 12.25 -5.01 11.33
N THR A 46 12.67 -5.09 12.60
CA THR A 46 13.14 -3.92 13.35
C THR A 46 14.39 -3.32 12.72
N ALA A 47 15.39 -4.13 12.39
CA ALA A 47 16.60 -3.67 11.73
C ALA A 47 16.28 -2.97 10.39
N LEU A 48 15.45 -3.60 9.54
CA LEU A 48 15.05 -3.01 8.26
C LEU A 48 14.30 -1.68 8.44
N PHE A 49 13.46 -1.55 9.46
CA PHE A 49 12.79 -0.30 9.78
C PHE A 49 13.77 0.83 10.15
N TYR A 50 14.88 0.54 10.84
CA TYR A 50 15.90 1.53 11.18
C TYR A 50 16.83 1.86 10.00
N PHE A 51 17.29 0.85 9.26
CA PHE A 51 18.27 1.04 8.19
C PHE A 51 17.66 1.48 6.84
N ILE A 52 16.42 1.08 6.54
CA ILE A 52 15.76 1.43 5.27
C ILE A 52 14.79 2.60 5.50
N SER A 53 15.36 3.81 5.51
CA SER A 53 14.59 5.04 5.77
C SER A 53 13.39 5.22 4.84
N ASP A 54 13.46 4.75 3.59
CA ASP A 54 12.42 4.87 2.59
C ASP A 54 11.17 4.04 2.92
N VAL A 55 11.35 2.87 3.54
CA VAL A 55 10.29 2.02 4.07
C VAL A 55 9.62 2.71 5.24
N ARG A 56 10.41 3.12 6.23
CA ARG A 56 9.93 3.82 7.43
C ARG A 56 9.14 5.08 7.08
N LYS A 57 9.67 5.92 6.20
CA LYS A 57 9.03 7.17 5.77
C LYS A 57 7.72 6.93 5.05
N THR A 58 7.62 5.89 4.22
CA THR A 58 6.36 5.55 3.54
C THR A 58 5.30 5.15 4.55
N ALA A 59 5.65 4.27 5.50
CA ALA A 59 4.74 3.82 6.53
C ALA A 59 4.25 4.98 7.40
N LEU A 60 5.16 5.85 7.86
CA LEU A 60 4.80 7.02 8.67
C LEU A 60 3.91 8.02 7.92
N THR A 61 4.21 8.33 6.65
CA THR A 61 3.38 9.21 5.83
C THR A 61 1.98 8.64 5.64
N ASN A 62 1.88 7.35 5.34
CA ASN A 62 0.61 6.68 5.17
C ASN A 62 -0.22 6.65 6.46
N LEU A 63 0.42 6.32 7.59
CA LEU A 63 -0.23 6.33 8.91
C LEU A 63 -0.65 7.74 9.33
N ALA A 64 0.08 8.77 8.90
CA ALA A 64 -0.31 10.15 9.13
C ALA A 64 -1.51 10.60 8.30
N LEU A 65 -1.74 10.00 7.13
CA LEU A 65 -2.98 10.19 6.36
C LEU A 65 -4.14 9.43 7.00
N ALA A 66 -3.91 8.17 7.38
CA ALA A 66 -4.97 7.27 7.82
C ALA A 66 -5.41 7.51 9.27
N PHE A 67 -4.46 7.86 10.15
CA PHE A 67 -4.67 8.03 11.58
C PHE A 67 -4.05 9.36 12.05
N PRO A 68 -4.53 10.51 11.56
CA PRO A 68 -4.01 11.82 11.96
C PRO A 68 -4.16 12.08 13.47
N GLU A 69 -5.17 11.50 14.11
CA GLU A 69 -5.46 11.58 15.54
C GLU A 69 -4.43 10.87 16.42
N LYS A 70 -3.70 9.89 15.87
CA LYS A 70 -2.65 9.17 16.62
C LYS A 70 -1.42 10.05 16.77
N SER A 71 -0.83 10.00 17.96
CA SER A 71 0.45 10.64 18.22
C SER A 71 1.55 10.11 17.28
N PHE A 72 2.62 10.87 17.12
CA PHE A 72 3.77 10.40 16.36
C PHE A 72 4.36 9.10 16.95
N ALA A 73 4.37 8.95 18.28
CA ALA A 73 4.91 7.79 18.96
C ALA A 73 4.10 6.51 18.62
N GLU A 74 2.77 6.59 18.65
CA GLU A 74 1.89 5.49 18.26
C GLU A 74 2.08 5.11 16.79
N ARG A 75 2.05 6.09 15.88
CA ARG A 75 2.30 5.85 14.44
C ARG A 75 3.69 5.24 14.20
N TYR A 76 4.70 5.65 14.95
CA TYR A 76 6.04 5.09 14.86
C TYR A 76 6.09 3.63 15.32
N GLN A 77 5.39 3.28 16.40
CA GLN A 77 5.27 1.91 16.86
C GLN A 77 4.51 1.04 15.85
N ILE A 78 3.37 1.49 15.34
CA ILE A 78 2.59 0.80 14.31
C ILE A 78 3.43 0.60 13.05
N ALA A 79 4.14 1.64 12.58
CA ALA A 79 5.01 1.54 11.41
C ALA A 79 6.10 0.48 11.58
N ARG A 80 6.75 0.44 12.75
CA ARG A 80 7.77 -0.57 13.05
C ARG A 80 7.18 -1.97 13.07
N GLN A 81 6.05 -2.16 13.75
CA GLN A 81 5.36 -3.45 13.83
C GLN A 81 4.89 -3.91 12.45
N SER A 82 4.39 -3.02 11.59
CA SER A 82 4.04 -3.33 10.19
C SER A 82 5.21 -3.92 9.40
N VAL A 83 6.41 -3.37 9.54
CA VAL A 83 7.61 -3.96 8.91
C VAL A 83 7.92 -5.34 9.49
N GLN A 84 7.78 -5.53 10.81
CA GLN A 84 7.95 -6.84 11.44
C GLN A 84 6.93 -7.86 10.91
N GLN A 85 5.65 -7.48 10.81
CA GLN A 85 4.58 -8.36 10.33
C GLN A 85 4.80 -8.76 8.86
N MET A 86 5.27 -7.85 8.01
CA MET A 86 5.65 -8.18 6.63
C MET A 86 6.76 -9.24 6.59
N ILE A 87 7.80 -9.09 7.41
CA ILE A 87 8.90 -10.08 7.47
C ILE A 87 8.40 -11.41 8.01
N ILE A 88 7.56 -11.40 9.05
CA ILE A 88 6.91 -12.61 9.57
C ILE A 88 6.15 -13.32 8.44
N THR A 89 5.32 -12.62 7.67
CA THR A 89 4.57 -13.21 6.55
C THR A 89 5.47 -13.82 5.47
N PHE A 90 6.59 -13.17 5.13
CA PHE A 90 7.54 -13.73 4.16
C PHE A 90 8.29 -14.96 4.70
N VAL A 91 8.67 -14.95 5.97
CA VAL A 91 9.30 -16.10 6.62
C VAL A 91 8.31 -17.26 6.73
N GLU A 92 7.05 -16.99 7.06
CA GLU A 92 6.00 -17.99 7.10
C GLU A 92 5.76 -18.61 5.72
N LEU A 93 5.68 -17.81 4.65
CA LEU A 93 5.58 -18.35 3.30
C LEU A 93 6.82 -19.19 2.93
N ALA A 94 8.01 -18.74 3.30
CA ALA A 94 9.27 -19.47 3.09
C ALA A 94 9.32 -20.83 3.79
N THR A 95 8.58 -20.97 4.90
CA THR A 95 8.49 -22.19 5.70
C THR A 95 7.08 -22.81 5.70
N VAL A 96 6.29 -22.56 4.65
CA VAL A 96 4.89 -23.03 4.56
C VAL A 96 4.77 -24.53 4.71
N ASP A 97 5.78 -25.28 4.25
CA ASP A 97 5.89 -26.73 4.39
C ASP A 97 5.85 -27.21 5.85
N LYS A 98 6.27 -26.38 6.81
CA LYS A 98 6.21 -26.69 8.24
C LYS A 98 4.81 -26.62 8.84
N PHE A 99 3.85 -25.96 8.20
CA PHE A 99 2.54 -25.72 8.79
C PHE A 99 1.36 -25.97 7.85
N ALA A 100 1.56 -26.11 6.56
CA ALA A 100 0.50 -26.38 5.59
C ALA A 100 -0.38 -27.56 6.03
N LYS A 101 0.21 -28.66 6.53
CA LYS A 101 -0.53 -29.83 7.00
C LYS A 101 -1.45 -29.55 8.20
N HIS A 102 -1.07 -28.59 9.04
CA HIS A 102 -1.78 -28.20 10.27
C HIS A 102 -2.53 -26.87 10.11
N ILE A 103 -2.83 -26.47 8.87
CA ILE A 103 -3.44 -25.16 8.60
C ILE A 103 -4.81 -25.01 9.28
N ASP A 104 -5.57 -26.11 9.39
CA ASP A 104 -6.89 -26.13 10.05
C ASP A 104 -6.78 -25.85 11.55
N GLU A 105 -5.78 -26.42 12.23
CA GLU A 105 -5.55 -26.21 13.67
C GLU A 105 -5.07 -24.77 13.97
N MET A 106 -4.47 -24.12 12.97
CA MET A 106 -3.91 -22.78 13.10
C MET A 106 -4.89 -21.67 12.78
N ILE A 107 -5.98 -21.95 12.06
CA ILE A 107 -6.94 -20.94 11.62
C ILE A 107 -8.24 -21.12 12.40
N ALA A 108 -8.59 -20.13 13.21
CA ALA A 108 -9.95 -19.96 13.68
C ALA A 108 -10.71 -19.08 12.68
N ILE A 109 -11.91 -19.51 12.28
CA ILE A 109 -12.82 -18.72 11.45
C ILE A 109 -13.86 -18.11 12.39
N ALA A 110 -13.92 -16.78 12.43
CA ALA A 110 -14.95 -16.06 13.18
C ALA A 110 -16.29 -16.15 12.46
N THR A 111 -17.35 -16.10 13.24
CA THR A 111 -18.74 -16.07 12.78
C THR A 111 -19.45 -14.83 13.34
N SER A 112 -20.69 -14.59 12.92
CA SER A 112 -21.50 -13.51 13.46
C SER A 112 -21.81 -13.66 14.95
N GLU A 113 -21.84 -14.91 15.43
CA GLU A 113 -22.14 -15.34 16.79
C GLU A 113 -21.01 -14.99 17.76
N ASP A 114 -19.77 -14.92 17.26
CA ASP A 114 -18.54 -14.54 17.97
C ASP A 114 -17.80 -13.43 17.24
N ALA A 115 -18.55 -12.45 16.69
CA ALA A 115 -17.99 -11.37 15.89
C ALA A 115 -16.85 -10.65 16.65
N PRO A 116 -15.65 -10.55 16.04
CA PRO A 116 -14.49 -10.02 16.75
C PRO A 116 -14.59 -8.51 16.92
N GLU A 117 -13.87 -8.00 17.92
CA GLU A 117 -13.83 -6.58 18.25
C GLU A 117 -13.62 -5.70 17.00
N GLY A 118 -14.50 -4.72 16.84
CA GLY A 118 -14.53 -3.80 15.71
C GLY A 118 -15.35 -4.28 14.51
N PHE A 119 -15.91 -5.49 14.50
CA PHE A 119 -16.90 -5.93 13.52
C PHE A 119 -18.29 -5.99 14.13
N PHE A 120 -19.31 -5.66 13.34
CA PHE A 120 -20.70 -5.89 13.72
C PHE A 120 -21.11 -7.29 13.25
N PRO A 121 -21.97 -8.02 13.99
CA PRO A 121 -22.45 -9.34 13.59
C PRO A 121 -23.03 -9.38 12.16
N GLU A 122 -23.68 -8.31 11.72
CA GLU A 122 -24.30 -8.22 10.39
C GLU A 122 -23.29 -8.12 9.25
N GLU A 123 -22.02 -7.84 9.55
CA GLU A 123 -20.95 -7.75 8.57
C GLU A 123 -20.20 -9.08 8.39
N VAL A 124 -20.28 -9.97 9.37
CA VAL A 124 -19.55 -11.25 9.43
C VAL A 124 -20.50 -12.38 9.02
N SER A 125 -19.98 -13.42 8.34
CA SER A 125 -20.80 -14.58 8.01
C SER A 125 -21.26 -15.32 9.26
N SER A 126 -22.52 -15.77 9.31
CA SER A 126 -22.94 -16.76 10.31
C SER A 126 -22.41 -18.16 9.97
N GLN A 127 -22.48 -19.11 10.91
CA GLN A 127 -22.11 -20.50 10.63
C GLN A 127 -22.94 -21.07 9.47
N GLN A 128 -24.25 -20.79 9.44
CA GLN A 128 -25.14 -21.24 8.38
C GLN A 128 -24.76 -20.67 6.99
N GLU A 129 -24.37 -19.39 6.94
CA GLU A 129 -23.93 -18.75 5.69
C GLU A 129 -22.60 -19.36 5.20
N LEU A 130 -21.69 -19.73 6.11
CA LEU A 130 -20.46 -20.43 5.77
C LEU A 130 -20.71 -21.86 5.27
N ASP A 131 -21.57 -22.61 5.93
CA ASP A 131 -21.96 -23.95 5.49
C ASP A 131 -22.59 -23.90 4.10
N HIS A 132 -23.46 -22.92 3.85
CA HIS A 132 -24.03 -22.67 2.53
C HIS A 132 -22.93 -22.33 1.50
N PHE A 133 -22.00 -21.44 1.84
CA PHE A 133 -20.88 -21.09 0.97
C PHE A 133 -20.04 -22.32 0.58
N PHE A 134 -19.65 -23.16 1.56
CA PHE A 134 -18.90 -24.38 1.28
C PHE A 134 -19.70 -25.39 0.46
N SER A 135 -21.01 -25.54 0.71
CA SER A 135 -21.87 -26.43 -0.08
C SER A 135 -21.92 -26.03 -1.57
N ARG A 136 -21.84 -24.74 -1.88
CA ARG A 136 -21.77 -24.25 -3.27
C ARG A 136 -20.41 -24.55 -3.91
N LEU A 137 -19.33 -24.49 -3.13
CA LEU A 137 -18.01 -24.91 -3.62
C LEU A 137 -17.94 -26.42 -3.88
N ASP A 138 -18.57 -27.24 -3.04
CA ASP A 138 -18.69 -28.70 -3.26
C ASP A 138 -19.45 -28.99 -4.57
N ARG A 139 -20.40 -28.13 -4.96
CA ARG A 139 -21.13 -28.17 -6.25
C ARG A 139 -20.37 -27.52 -7.42
N GLN A 140 -19.09 -27.20 -7.25
CA GLN A 140 -18.26 -26.54 -8.26
C GLN A 140 -18.87 -25.24 -8.78
N GLU A 141 -19.51 -24.47 -7.90
CA GLU A 141 -20.06 -23.18 -8.30
C GLU A 141 -19.01 -22.07 -8.27
N GLY A 142 -17.84 -22.26 -7.64
CA GLY A 142 -16.78 -21.25 -7.58
C GLY A 142 -17.17 -19.98 -6.81
N ALA A 143 -16.16 -19.19 -6.42
CA ALA A 143 -16.36 -17.95 -5.67
C ALA A 143 -15.17 -17.01 -5.82
N ILE A 144 -15.34 -15.76 -5.41
CA ILE A 144 -14.26 -14.77 -5.37
C ILE A 144 -13.92 -14.49 -3.90
N LEU A 145 -12.65 -14.61 -3.55
CA LEU A 145 -12.13 -14.18 -2.25
C LEU A 145 -11.38 -12.86 -2.42
N PHE A 146 -11.74 -11.86 -1.62
CA PHE A 146 -11.12 -10.54 -1.64
C PHE A 146 -10.47 -10.22 -0.29
N CYS A 147 -9.22 -9.76 -0.28
CA CYS A 147 -8.57 -9.30 0.96
C CYS A 147 -7.56 -8.18 0.69
N GLY A 148 -7.01 -7.62 1.77
CA GLY A 148 -5.84 -6.77 1.75
C GLY A 148 -4.56 -7.52 2.09
N HIS A 149 -3.40 -6.87 1.92
CA HIS A 149 -2.11 -7.34 2.43
C HIS A 149 -2.06 -7.17 3.97
N GLN A 150 -2.97 -7.85 4.66
CA GLN A 150 -3.14 -7.87 6.11
C GLN A 150 -2.58 -9.20 6.66
N ALA A 151 -1.84 -9.14 7.76
CA ALA A 151 -1.23 -10.29 8.42
C ALA A 151 -0.60 -11.26 7.40
N ASN A 152 -0.94 -12.54 7.43
CA ASN A 152 -0.56 -13.51 6.40
C ASN A 152 -1.70 -13.72 5.40
N TRP A 153 -1.81 -12.81 4.42
CA TRP A 153 -2.85 -12.85 3.39
C TRP A 153 -2.76 -14.08 2.45
N GLU A 154 -1.68 -14.87 2.48
CA GLU A 154 -1.58 -16.11 1.70
C GLU A 154 -2.42 -17.23 2.33
N LEU A 155 -2.63 -17.20 3.64
CA LEU A 155 -3.29 -18.28 4.38
C LEU A 155 -4.73 -18.55 3.97
N PRO A 156 -5.62 -17.55 3.79
CA PRO A 156 -6.99 -17.82 3.35
C PRO A 156 -7.04 -18.57 2.02
N PHE A 157 -6.12 -18.23 1.09
CA PHE A 157 -6.04 -18.91 -0.21
C PHE A 157 -5.45 -20.32 -0.08
N LEU A 158 -4.42 -20.53 0.75
CA LEU A 158 -3.91 -21.87 1.03
C LEU A 158 -4.95 -22.76 1.72
N TYR A 159 -5.70 -22.20 2.67
CA TYR A 159 -6.75 -22.89 3.41
C TYR A 159 -7.86 -23.36 2.47
N ILE A 160 -8.42 -22.45 1.65
CA ILE A 160 -9.50 -22.82 0.72
C ILE A 160 -9.01 -23.82 -0.34
N THR A 161 -7.78 -23.64 -0.84
CA THR A 161 -7.25 -24.47 -1.92
C THR A 161 -6.75 -25.84 -1.49
N LYS A 162 -6.75 -26.13 -0.18
CA LYS A 162 -6.60 -27.49 0.33
C LYS A 162 -7.69 -28.41 -0.21
N ARG A 163 -8.94 -27.91 -0.29
CA ARG A 163 -10.12 -28.69 -0.70
C ARG A 163 -10.61 -28.37 -2.10
N TYR A 164 -10.49 -27.12 -2.55
CA TYR A 164 -11.06 -26.66 -3.82
C TYR A 164 -9.99 -26.14 -4.78
N PRO A 165 -10.10 -26.35 -6.09
CA PRO A 165 -9.19 -25.73 -7.04
C PRO A 165 -9.34 -24.21 -7.00
N GLY A 166 -8.23 -23.48 -7.21
CA GLY A 166 -8.29 -22.03 -7.17
C GLY A 166 -7.17 -21.33 -7.95
N LEU A 167 -7.39 -20.06 -8.23
CA LEU A 167 -6.51 -19.21 -9.01
C LEU A 167 -6.27 -17.89 -8.26
N ALA A 168 -5.00 -17.49 -8.13
CA ALA A 168 -4.63 -16.16 -7.64
C ALA A 168 -3.55 -15.54 -8.53
N PHE A 169 -3.40 -14.22 -8.42
CA PHE A 169 -2.53 -13.44 -9.30
C PHE A 169 -1.32 -12.91 -8.55
N ALA A 170 -0.13 -13.09 -9.11
CA ALA A 170 1.08 -12.50 -8.56
C ALA A 170 2.02 -12.00 -9.65
N LYS A 171 2.63 -10.83 -9.40
CA LYS A 171 3.69 -10.33 -10.28
C LYS A 171 4.96 -11.17 -10.10
N PRO A 172 5.55 -11.70 -11.18
CA PRO A 172 6.79 -12.48 -11.07
C PRO A 172 7.94 -11.67 -10.47
N VAL A 173 8.73 -12.30 -9.59
CA VAL A 173 10.03 -11.74 -9.18
C VAL A 173 11.06 -11.93 -10.29
N LYS A 174 12.03 -11.00 -10.36
CA LYS A 174 12.97 -10.89 -11.49
C LYS A 174 13.79 -12.17 -11.72
N ASN A 175 14.25 -12.81 -10.66
CA ASN A 175 15.04 -14.02 -10.75
C ASN A 175 14.09 -15.21 -11.01
N ARG A 176 14.21 -15.84 -12.18
CA ARG A 176 13.28 -16.89 -12.63
C ARG A 176 13.26 -18.11 -11.72
N ARG A 177 14.43 -18.57 -11.25
CA ARG A 177 14.52 -19.77 -10.40
C ARG A 177 13.93 -19.53 -9.01
N LEU A 178 14.25 -18.37 -8.42
CA LEU A 178 13.64 -17.96 -7.16
C LEU A 178 12.13 -17.76 -7.31
N ASN A 179 11.67 -17.19 -8.44
CA ASN A 179 10.25 -17.05 -8.73
C ASN A 179 9.54 -18.41 -8.78
N GLN A 180 10.11 -19.39 -9.48
CA GLN A 180 9.56 -20.75 -9.54
C GLN A 180 9.49 -21.39 -8.15
N LYS A 181 10.52 -21.19 -7.32
CA LYS A 181 10.52 -21.68 -5.94
C LYS A 181 9.42 -21.03 -5.11
N ILE A 182 9.25 -19.70 -5.19
CA ILE A 182 8.18 -18.99 -4.46
C ILE A 182 6.79 -19.46 -4.92
N ILE A 183 6.59 -19.61 -6.23
CA ILE A 183 5.33 -20.15 -6.78
C ILE A 183 5.07 -21.55 -6.24
N SER A 184 6.06 -22.44 -6.23
CA SER A 184 5.88 -23.80 -5.69
C SER A 184 5.45 -23.84 -4.21
N LEU A 185 5.82 -22.83 -3.41
CA LEU A 185 5.39 -22.71 -2.02
C LEU A 185 3.92 -22.28 -1.93
N ARG A 186 3.49 -21.38 -2.81
CA ARG A 186 2.09 -20.92 -2.90
C ARG A 186 1.15 -21.96 -3.54
N GLU A 187 1.68 -22.82 -4.40
CA GLU A 187 0.98 -23.95 -5.01
C GLU A 187 1.16 -25.26 -4.19
N SER A 188 1.25 -25.16 -2.86
CA SER A 188 1.37 -26.33 -1.98
C SER A 188 0.12 -27.22 -1.97
N PHE A 189 -1.01 -26.68 -2.42
CA PHE A 189 -2.30 -27.38 -2.55
C PHE A 189 -2.84 -27.26 -3.99
N GLN A 190 -4.16 -27.22 -4.18
CA GLN A 190 -4.80 -27.16 -5.51
C GLN A 190 -4.79 -25.75 -6.13
N GLY A 191 -4.21 -24.76 -5.43
CA GLY A 191 -4.13 -23.37 -5.89
C GLY A 191 -3.08 -23.18 -6.97
N LYS A 192 -3.37 -22.29 -7.93
CA LYS A 192 -2.46 -21.87 -8.99
C LYS A 192 -2.18 -20.38 -8.92
N ILE A 193 -0.91 -20.00 -9.09
CA ILE A 193 -0.47 -18.61 -9.11
C ILE A 193 -0.07 -18.22 -10.52
N VAL A 194 -0.88 -17.35 -11.14
CA VAL A 194 -0.63 -16.91 -12.51
C VAL A 194 -0.18 -15.45 -12.56
N PRO A 195 0.65 -15.09 -13.55
CA PRO A 195 0.98 -13.71 -13.83
C PRO A 195 -0.26 -12.87 -14.20
N PRO A 196 -0.29 -11.56 -13.91
CA PRO A 196 -1.48 -10.72 -14.12
C PRO A 196 -1.77 -10.38 -15.59
N GLN A 197 -1.00 -10.90 -16.56
CA GLN A 197 -1.30 -10.75 -17.98
C GLN A 197 -2.63 -11.44 -18.31
N ASN A 198 -3.57 -10.72 -18.92
CA ASN A 198 -4.92 -11.23 -19.19
C ASN A 198 -5.63 -11.79 -17.94
N ALA A 199 -5.32 -11.25 -16.75
CA ALA A 199 -5.82 -11.76 -15.47
C ALA A 199 -7.34 -11.93 -15.44
N ILE A 200 -8.08 -10.94 -15.95
CA ILE A 200 -9.55 -10.98 -16.00
C ILE A 200 -10.03 -12.19 -16.81
N ASN A 201 -9.50 -12.43 -18.01
CA ASN A 201 -9.91 -13.58 -18.83
C ASN A 201 -9.56 -14.92 -18.17
N GLN A 202 -8.41 -15.02 -17.51
CA GLN A 202 -8.02 -16.21 -16.76
C GLN A 202 -8.96 -16.45 -15.57
N ALA A 203 -9.28 -15.39 -14.81
CA ALA A 203 -10.23 -15.46 -13.69
C ALA A 203 -11.64 -15.84 -14.15
N LEU A 204 -12.14 -15.26 -15.24
CA LEU A 204 -13.45 -15.64 -15.81
C LEU A 204 -13.50 -17.12 -16.13
N ARG A 205 -12.48 -17.65 -16.83
CA ARG A 205 -12.41 -19.09 -17.14
C ARG A 205 -12.35 -19.96 -15.88
N ALA A 206 -11.58 -19.55 -14.87
CA ALA A 206 -11.49 -20.26 -13.59
C ALA A 206 -12.86 -20.31 -12.88
N LEU A 207 -13.55 -19.16 -12.76
CA LEU A 207 -14.88 -19.08 -12.15
C LEU A 207 -15.94 -19.90 -12.92
N HIS A 208 -15.85 -19.94 -14.25
CA HIS A 208 -16.73 -20.80 -15.06
C HIS A 208 -16.47 -22.30 -14.88
N ARG A 209 -15.24 -22.69 -14.53
CA ARG A 209 -14.89 -24.07 -14.13
C ARG A 209 -15.20 -24.38 -12.67
N GLY A 210 -15.82 -23.45 -11.94
CA GLY A 210 -16.14 -23.66 -10.53
C GLY A 210 -14.98 -23.45 -9.55
N GLU A 211 -13.88 -22.85 -10.01
CA GLU A 211 -12.71 -22.60 -9.17
C GLU A 211 -12.88 -21.34 -8.31
N VAL A 212 -12.15 -21.29 -7.19
CA VAL A 212 -12.07 -20.09 -6.35
C VAL A 212 -11.04 -19.10 -6.91
N VAL A 213 -11.39 -17.83 -7.05
CA VAL A 213 -10.45 -16.77 -7.46
C VAL A 213 -10.08 -15.88 -6.27
N GLY A 214 -8.80 -15.88 -5.89
CA GLY A 214 -8.25 -15.03 -4.83
C GLY A 214 -7.69 -13.71 -5.37
N ILE A 215 -8.12 -12.59 -4.79
CA ILE A 215 -7.70 -11.24 -5.19
C ILE A 215 -7.28 -10.44 -3.96
N VAL A 216 -6.01 -10.01 -3.94
CA VAL A 216 -5.50 -9.04 -2.96
C VAL A 216 -5.57 -7.65 -3.58
N GLY A 217 -6.56 -6.84 -3.18
CA GLY A 217 -7.02 -5.68 -3.94
C GLY A 217 -6.87 -4.33 -3.25
N ASP A 218 -5.81 -4.13 -2.48
CA ASP A 218 -5.52 -2.91 -1.71
C ASP A 218 -4.26 -2.15 -2.17
N GLN A 219 -3.59 -2.61 -3.23
CA GLN A 219 -2.49 -1.88 -3.84
C GLN A 219 -2.97 -0.86 -4.87
N VAL A 220 -2.14 0.17 -5.11
CA VAL A 220 -2.52 1.27 -5.99
C VAL A 220 -2.54 0.82 -7.45
N LEU A 221 -3.64 1.11 -8.14
CA LEU A 221 -3.77 0.93 -9.59
C LEU A 221 -4.13 2.27 -10.24
N LEU A 222 -3.11 3.05 -10.62
CA LEU A 222 -3.28 4.40 -11.20
C LEU A 222 -3.99 4.44 -12.56
N SER A 223 -4.16 3.29 -13.22
CA SER A 223 -4.93 3.16 -14.45
C SER A 223 -6.42 2.88 -14.19
N SER A 224 -6.80 2.64 -12.94
CA SER A 224 -8.20 2.49 -12.56
C SER A 224 -8.90 3.84 -12.58
N GLU A 225 -10.11 3.88 -13.09
CA GLU A 225 -11.00 5.04 -12.99
C GLU A 225 -11.75 5.06 -11.65
N TYR A 226 -11.75 3.94 -10.93
CA TYR A 226 -12.33 3.82 -9.60
C TYR A 226 -11.34 4.21 -8.50
N SER A 227 -11.82 4.97 -7.52
CA SER A 227 -11.14 5.25 -6.27
C SER A 227 -12.10 5.19 -5.09
N TYR A 228 -11.58 4.76 -3.95
CA TYR A 228 -12.29 4.74 -2.68
C TYR A 228 -11.64 5.74 -1.70
N PRO A 229 -12.40 6.50 -0.90
CA PRO A 229 -11.87 7.41 0.12
C PRO A 229 -11.32 6.64 1.33
N LEU A 230 -10.31 5.79 1.11
CA LEU A 230 -9.69 4.96 2.16
C LEU A 230 -9.10 5.85 3.26
N PHE A 231 -9.67 5.79 4.45
CA PHE A 231 -9.39 6.70 5.57
C PHE A 231 -9.52 8.18 5.18
N GLY A 232 -10.56 8.51 4.42
CA GLY A 232 -10.86 9.86 3.95
C GLY A 232 -10.00 10.34 2.76
N SER A 233 -8.96 9.60 2.37
CA SER A 233 -8.07 9.96 1.28
C SER A 233 -8.28 9.07 0.04
N GLN A 234 -8.48 9.68 -1.12
CA GLN A 234 -8.75 8.96 -2.38
C GLN A 234 -7.64 7.97 -2.75
N ALA A 235 -8.01 6.70 -2.92
CA ALA A 235 -7.08 5.60 -3.05
C ALA A 235 -7.49 4.66 -4.22
N PHE A 236 -6.91 4.91 -5.40
CA PHE A 236 -7.17 4.12 -6.61
C PHE A 236 -6.84 2.64 -6.43
N THR A 237 -7.74 1.76 -6.83
CA THR A 237 -7.56 0.30 -6.70
C THR A 237 -8.18 -0.46 -7.87
N THR A 238 -7.88 -1.75 -7.97
CA THR A 238 -8.50 -2.65 -8.95
C THR A 238 -9.99 -2.81 -8.71
N THR A 239 -10.78 -2.80 -9.78
CA THR A 239 -12.21 -3.14 -9.77
C THR A 239 -12.46 -4.62 -10.07
N SER A 240 -11.39 -5.41 -10.24
CA SER A 240 -11.50 -6.80 -10.69
C SER A 240 -12.43 -7.69 -9.86
N PRO A 241 -12.50 -7.62 -8.51
CA PRO A 241 -13.43 -8.45 -7.75
C PRO A 241 -14.88 -8.22 -8.16
N ALA A 242 -15.30 -6.96 -8.21
CA ALA A 242 -16.67 -6.59 -8.53
C ALA A 242 -17.01 -6.82 -10.01
N LEU A 243 -16.07 -6.52 -10.92
CA LEU A 243 -16.24 -6.77 -12.35
C LEU A 243 -16.42 -8.27 -12.65
N LEU A 244 -15.64 -9.13 -11.99
CA LEU A 244 -15.76 -10.58 -12.12
C LEU A 244 -17.09 -11.06 -11.53
N ALA A 245 -17.48 -10.56 -10.36
CA ALA A 245 -18.76 -10.89 -9.74
C ALA A 245 -19.95 -10.53 -10.66
N TYR A 246 -19.94 -9.35 -11.27
CA TYR A 246 -20.98 -8.93 -12.22
C TYR A 246 -21.06 -9.85 -13.44
N LYS A 247 -19.91 -10.14 -14.05
CA LYS A 247 -19.86 -10.96 -15.28
C LYS A 247 -20.20 -12.44 -15.05
N THR A 248 -19.94 -12.96 -13.86
CA THR A 248 -20.05 -14.40 -13.57
C THR A 248 -21.20 -14.74 -12.62
N LYS A 249 -21.84 -13.72 -12.04
CA LYS A 249 -22.85 -13.81 -10.97
C LYS A 249 -22.36 -14.58 -9.73
N LYS A 250 -21.03 -14.71 -9.56
CA LYS A 250 -20.42 -15.40 -8.42
C LYS A 250 -20.37 -14.48 -7.20
N THR A 251 -20.51 -15.11 -6.04
CA THR A 251 -20.39 -14.44 -4.73
C THR A 251 -18.96 -13.97 -4.49
N VAL A 252 -18.83 -12.81 -3.84
CA VAL A 252 -17.57 -12.32 -3.27
C VAL A 252 -17.62 -12.44 -1.76
N ILE A 253 -16.62 -13.07 -1.15
CA ILE A 253 -16.37 -13.03 0.30
C ILE A 253 -15.15 -12.15 0.53
N ALA A 254 -15.34 -11.04 1.24
CA ALA A 254 -14.22 -10.25 1.74
C ALA A 254 -13.67 -10.90 3.01
N VAL A 255 -12.35 -10.90 3.17
CA VAL A 255 -11.68 -11.58 4.28
C VAL A 255 -10.72 -10.63 4.96
N ALA A 256 -10.93 -10.43 6.26
CA ALA A 256 -9.92 -9.87 7.14
C ALA A 256 -9.19 -11.03 7.84
N ILE A 257 -7.89 -10.88 8.07
CA ILE A 257 -7.08 -11.90 8.73
C ILE A 257 -6.15 -11.25 9.76
N TYR A 258 -6.08 -11.86 10.94
CA TYR A 258 -5.25 -11.37 12.05
C TYR A 258 -4.37 -12.49 12.59
N ARG A 259 -3.10 -12.17 12.80
CA ARG A 259 -2.17 -13.01 13.55
C ARG A 259 -2.42 -12.80 15.04
N LYS A 260 -2.73 -13.88 15.75
CA LYS A 260 -2.89 -13.93 17.21
C LYS A 260 -1.53 -13.98 17.91
N PRO A 261 -1.41 -13.59 19.19
CA PRO A 261 -0.14 -13.61 19.94
C PRO A 261 0.54 -14.98 19.98
N ASN A 262 -0.22 -16.08 20.00
CA ASN A 262 0.31 -17.44 19.97
C ASN A 262 0.86 -17.85 18.59
N GLY A 263 0.49 -17.15 17.51
CA GLY A 263 0.89 -17.47 16.13
C GLY A 263 -0.17 -18.12 15.26
N ASN A 264 -1.31 -18.41 15.85
CA ASN A 264 -2.48 -18.82 15.11
C ASN A 264 -3.13 -17.59 14.46
N TYR A 265 -4.16 -17.83 13.68
CA TYR A 265 -4.83 -16.84 12.88
C TYR A 265 -6.30 -16.78 13.24
N LEU A 266 -6.85 -15.58 13.18
CA LEU A 266 -8.27 -15.34 13.10
C LEU A 266 -8.59 -14.91 11.66
N VAL A 267 -9.47 -15.63 11.00
CA VAL A 267 -10.04 -15.26 9.71
C VAL A 267 -11.44 -14.75 9.97
N VAL A 268 -11.76 -13.56 9.47
CA VAL A 268 -13.08 -12.94 9.60
C VAL A 268 -13.67 -12.82 8.19
N PRO A 269 -14.54 -13.75 7.80
CA PRO A 269 -15.23 -13.71 6.51
C PRO A 269 -16.39 -12.72 6.59
N SER A 270 -16.53 -11.89 5.57
CA SER A 270 -17.70 -11.02 5.44
C SER A 270 -18.93 -11.83 5.08
N LYS A 271 -20.12 -11.28 5.32
CA LYS A 271 -21.30 -11.75 4.59
C LYS A 271 -21.07 -11.76 3.07
N ALA A 272 -21.81 -12.62 2.39
CA ALA A 272 -21.79 -12.75 0.95
C ALA A 272 -22.12 -11.42 0.25
N PHE A 273 -21.21 -10.94 -0.58
CA PHE A 273 -21.46 -9.83 -1.47
C PHE A 273 -21.78 -10.31 -2.88
N HIS A 274 -22.76 -9.66 -3.51
CA HIS A 274 -23.18 -9.92 -4.88
C HIS A 274 -23.18 -8.63 -5.68
N ALA A 275 -22.86 -8.73 -6.97
CA ALA A 275 -23.05 -7.62 -7.88
C ALA A 275 -24.54 -7.44 -8.17
N ASN A 276 -25.02 -6.20 -8.19
CA ASN A 276 -26.39 -5.90 -8.63
C ASN A 276 -26.42 -5.92 -10.17
N THR A 277 -27.05 -6.94 -10.77
CA THR A 277 -27.11 -7.09 -12.22
C THR A 277 -28.20 -6.26 -12.89
N GLU A 278 -29.04 -5.58 -12.11
CA GLU A 278 -30.07 -4.64 -12.62
C GLU A 278 -29.46 -3.27 -12.97
N LEU A 279 -28.31 -2.94 -12.39
CA LEU A 279 -27.57 -1.71 -12.67
C LEU A 279 -26.62 -1.87 -13.86
N SER A 280 -26.14 -0.75 -14.40
CA SER A 280 -25.05 -0.76 -15.35
C SER A 280 -23.80 -1.42 -14.73
N ILE A 281 -22.96 -2.02 -15.58
CA ILE A 281 -21.72 -2.67 -15.13
C ILE A 281 -20.84 -1.73 -14.31
N ARG A 282 -20.82 -0.43 -14.65
CA ARG A 282 -20.03 0.58 -13.96
C ARG A 282 -20.58 0.83 -12.56
N GLU A 283 -21.86 1.18 -12.44
CA GLU A 283 -22.49 1.50 -11.15
C GLU A 283 -22.47 0.30 -10.20
N SER A 284 -22.78 -0.90 -10.71
CA SER A 284 -22.72 -2.13 -9.92
C SER A 284 -21.30 -2.43 -9.43
N THR A 285 -20.30 -2.19 -10.28
CA THR A 285 -18.89 -2.35 -9.93
C THR A 285 -18.47 -1.37 -8.84
N GLU A 286 -18.82 -0.10 -8.98
CA GLU A 286 -18.50 0.96 -8.01
C GLU A 286 -19.16 0.66 -6.64
N GLN A 287 -20.46 0.37 -6.62
CA GLN A 287 -21.19 0.06 -5.38
C GLN A 287 -20.63 -1.18 -4.65
N LEU A 288 -20.35 -2.25 -5.39
CA LEU A 288 -19.79 -3.46 -4.79
C LEU A 288 -18.36 -3.22 -4.29
N MET A 289 -17.53 -2.52 -5.05
CA MET A 289 -16.18 -2.16 -4.58
C MET A 289 -16.21 -1.29 -3.33
N ASP A 290 -17.15 -0.35 -3.20
CA ASP A 290 -17.29 0.47 -1.98
C ASP A 290 -17.57 -0.37 -0.74
N ARG A 291 -18.41 -1.41 -0.86
CA ARG A 291 -18.69 -2.36 0.23
C ARG A 291 -17.45 -3.19 0.58
N LEU A 292 -16.74 -3.70 -0.43
CA LEU A 292 -15.51 -4.47 -0.23
C LEU A 292 -14.40 -3.63 0.42
N MET A 293 -14.21 -2.41 -0.06
CA MET A 293 -13.20 -1.49 0.47
C MET A 293 -13.55 -1.00 1.88
N ARG A 294 -14.84 -0.82 2.20
CA ARG A 294 -15.29 -0.50 3.57
C ARG A 294 -14.96 -1.63 4.54
N PHE A 295 -15.24 -2.88 4.17
CA PHE A 295 -14.88 -4.05 4.98
C PHE A 295 -13.36 -4.13 5.20
N LEU A 296 -12.58 -3.87 4.14
CA LEU A 296 -11.13 -3.82 4.21
C LEU A 296 -10.62 -2.69 5.12
N GLU A 297 -11.17 -1.48 5.00
CA GLU A 297 -10.83 -0.34 5.86
C GLU A 297 -11.06 -0.68 7.33
N LYS A 298 -12.23 -1.27 7.65
CA LYS A 298 -12.56 -1.74 9.00
C LYS A 298 -11.53 -2.74 9.52
N GLY A 299 -11.17 -3.73 8.69
CA GLY A 299 -10.18 -4.71 9.09
C GLY A 299 -8.78 -4.13 9.35
N ILE A 300 -8.37 -3.13 8.58
CA ILE A 300 -7.13 -2.39 8.84
C ILE A 300 -7.24 -1.62 10.16
N THR A 301 -8.37 -0.97 10.43
CA THR A 301 -8.60 -0.21 11.68
C THR A 301 -8.48 -1.08 12.92
N CYS A 302 -8.96 -2.33 12.88
CA CYS A 302 -8.89 -3.25 14.03
C CYS A 302 -7.47 -3.66 14.41
N LYS A 303 -6.58 -3.88 13.43
CA LYS A 303 -5.17 -4.27 13.64
C LYS A 303 -4.24 -3.54 12.67
N PRO A 304 -4.06 -2.21 12.83
CA PRO A 304 -3.33 -1.41 11.86
C PRO A 304 -1.87 -1.86 11.75
N GLU A 305 -1.28 -2.39 12.82
CA GLU A 305 0.09 -2.89 12.82
C GLU A 305 0.32 -4.09 11.92
N GLN A 306 -0.74 -4.77 11.45
CA GLN A 306 -0.62 -5.95 10.58
C GLN A 306 -0.90 -5.65 9.11
N TRP A 307 -1.20 -4.41 8.74
CA TRP A 307 -1.34 -4.01 7.33
C TRP A 307 -0.03 -3.61 6.69
N LEU A 308 0.10 -3.74 5.36
CA LEU A 308 1.29 -3.40 4.59
C LEU A 308 1.44 -1.88 4.34
N TRP A 309 1.77 -1.13 5.39
CA TRP A 309 2.00 0.33 5.34
C TRP A 309 3.20 0.76 4.46
N LEU A 310 4.02 -0.18 4.00
CA LEU A 310 5.23 0.08 3.21
C LEU A 310 4.93 0.43 1.74
N HIS A 311 3.72 0.15 1.28
CA HIS A 311 3.29 0.46 -0.09
C HIS A 311 2.84 1.92 -0.21
N LYS A 312 3.16 2.61 -1.31
CA LYS A 312 2.73 4.00 -1.54
C LYS A 312 1.24 4.04 -1.94
N ARG A 313 0.34 3.76 -0.99
CA ARG A 313 -1.10 3.52 -1.23
C ARG A 313 -1.81 4.70 -1.89
N TRP A 314 -1.58 5.92 -1.39
CA TRP A 314 -2.20 7.16 -1.90
C TRP A 314 -1.34 7.84 -2.97
N LYS A 315 -0.69 7.06 -3.83
CA LYS A 315 -0.01 7.62 -4.99
C LYS A 315 -1.05 8.16 -5.98
N ARG A 316 -0.75 9.29 -6.63
CA ARG A 316 -1.58 9.94 -7.65
C ARG A 316 -0.95 9.84 -9.04
N LYS A 317 -1.78 9.87 -10.08
CA LYS A 317 -1.36 9.93 -11.49
C LYS A 317 -1.02 11.38 -11.80
N LEU A 318 0.26 11.68 -11.98
CA LEU A 318 0.72 13.02 -12.32
C LEU A 318 0.78 13.17 -13.85
N ARG A 319 0.13 14.21 -14.40
CA ARG A 319 0.11 14.50 -15.85
C ARG A 319 1.49 14.86 -16.39
N HIS A 320 2.29 15.55 -15.58
CA HIS A 320 3.66 15.89 -15.95
C HIS A 320 4.57 14.68 -15.72
N LYS A 321 5.42 14.39 -16.73
CA LYS A 321 6.41 13.31 -16.67
C LYS A 321 7.57 13.68 -15.75
N PHE A 322 7.32 13.62 -14.45
CA PHE A 322 8.34 13.82 -13.43
C PHE A 322 9.35 12.67 -13.43
N LYS A 323 10.63 12.98 -13.20
CA LYS A 323 11.57 11.95 -12.75
C LYS A 323 11.04 11.33 -11.46
N ARG A 324 11.24 10.02 -11.29
CA ARG A 324 10.71 9.25 -10.14
C ARG A 324 11.00 9.88 -8.77
N ARG A 325 12.14 10.57 -8.61
CA ARG A 325 12.55 11.25 -7.37
C ARG A 325 11.79 12.55 -7.06
N TYR A 326 10.99 13.07 -7.99
CA TYR A 326 10.22 14.31 -7.86
C TYR A 326 8.70 14.14 -8.10
N ALA A 327 8.27 12.91 -8.37
CA ALA A 327 6.87 12.55 -8.55
C ALA A 327 6.20 12.39 -7.16
N PHE A 328 5.97 13.50 -6.47
CA PHE A 328 5.31 13.53 -5.17
C PHE A 328 3.80 13.68 -5.33
N SER A 329 3.03 12.90 -4.55
CA SER A 329 1.56 12.92 -4.62
C SER A 329 0.92 13.84 -3.59
N HIS A 330 1.64 14.20 -2.53
CA HIS A 330 1.23 15.16 -1.50
C HIS A 330 2.40 16.11 -1.28
N ILE A 331 2.14 17.42 -1.33
CA ILE A 331 3.17 18.46 -1.17
C ILE A 331 2.63 19.54 -0.24
N LEU A 332 3.42 19.86 0.80
CA LEU A 332 3.16 20.99 1.68
C LEU A 332 4.00 22.19 1.24
N ILE A 333 3.37 23.33 1.06
CA ILE A 333 4.03 24.62 0.81
C ILE A 333 3.85 25.43 2.09
N ILE A 334 4.95 25.98 2.63
CA ILE A 334 4.94 26.73 3.88
C ILE A 334 5.38 28.16 3.59
N VAL A 335 4.53 29.13 3.92
CA VAL A 335 4.72 30.56 3.63
C VAL A 335 4.43 31.42 4.85
N LYS A 336 5.03 32.61 4.89
CA LYS A 336 4.63 33.67 5.81
C LYS A 336 3.41 34.39 5.23
N GLY A 337 2.36 34.63 6.03
CA GLY A 337 1.11 35.24 5.54
C GLY A 337 1.32 36.59 4.86
N THR A 338 2.19 37.45 5.42
CA THR A 338 2.53 38.75 4.82
C THR A 338 3.28 38.65 3.48
N SER A 339 3.72 37.47 3.07
CA SER A 339 4.43 37.24 1.80
C SER A 339 3.54 36.68 0.68
N LEU A 340 2.25 36.45 0.92
CA LEU A 340 1.34 35.83 -0.05
C LEU A 340 1.27 36.64 -1.36
N GLN A 341 1.11 37.97 -1.28
CA GLN A 341 1.04 38.84 -2.47
C GLN A 341 2.31 38.73 -3.32
N ALA A 342 3.48 38.75 -2.68
CA ALA A 342 4.76 38.63 -3.37
C ALA A 342 4.99 37.24 -4.00
N LEU A 343 4.32 36.21 -3.48
CA LEU A 343 4.43 34.83 -3.94
C LEU A 343 3.27 34.37 -4.84
N GLN A 344 2.26 35.22 -5.08
CA GLN A 344 1.04 34.90 -5.83
C GLN A 344 1.34 34.18 -7.16
N ARG A 345 2.21 34.77 -7.99
CA ARG A 345 2.57 34.19 -9.28
C ARG A 345 3.18 32.79 -9.15
N PHE A 346 4.05 32.58 -8.16
CA PHE A 346 4.63 31.26 -7.93
C PHE A 346 3.58 30.24 -7.48
N LEU A 347 2.70 30.60 -6.55
CA LEU A 347 1.69 29.69 -6.04
C LEU A 347 0.73 29.26 -7.16
N ILE A 348 0.27 30.18 -8.01
CA ILE A 348 -0.59 29.86 -9.15
C ILE A 348 0.11 28.91 -10.12
N GLU A 349 1.26 29.31 -10.65
CA GLU A 349 1.99 28.50 -11.63
C GLU A 349 2.43 27.12 -11.01
N PHE A 350 2.70 27.04 -9.70
CA PHE A 350 3.07 25.78 -9.02
C PHE A 350 1.85 24.87 -8.88
N GLY A 351 0.70 25.45 -8.51
CA GLY A 351 -0.59 24.79 -8.46
C GLY A 351 -0.94 24.15 -9.80
N GLU A 352 -0.75 24.89 -10.89
CA GLU A 352 -0.91 24.37 -12.24
C GLU A 352 0.09 23.23 -12.54
N PHE A 353 1.37 23.41 -12.22
CA PHE A 353 2.39 22.40 -12.52
C PHE A 353 2.21 21.10 -11.72
N TYR A 354 1.61 21.15 -10.54
CA TYR A 354 1.27 19.99 -9.71
C TYR A 354 -0.24 19.78 -9.55
N ALA A 355 -1.03 20.13 -10.56
CA ALA A 355 -2.50 20.09 -10.47
C ALA A 355 -3.09 18.72 -10.07
N ASP A 356 -2.43 17.61 -10.43
CA ASP A 356 -2.89 16.27 -10.05
C ASP A 356 -2.33 15.77 -8.71
N ALA A 357 -1.47 16.54 -8.04
CA ALA A 357 -1.03 16.26 -6.68
C ALA A 357 -2.02 16.85 -5.67
N SER A 358 -2.01 16.33 -4.45
CA SER A 358 -2.64 17.00 -3.32
C SER A 358 -1.69 18.08 -2.81
N LEU A 359 -2.13 19.34 -2.86
CA LEU A 359 -1.35 20.49 -2.45
C LEU A 359 -1.96 21.10 -1.19
N SER A 360 -1.13 21.31 -0.16
CA SER A 360 -1.51 22.04 1.04
C SER A 360 -0.67 23.29 1.18
N LEU A 361 -1.30 24.41 1.52
CA LEU A 361 -0.63 25.69 1.77
C LEU A 361 -0.75 26.02 3.27
N ALA A 362 0.34 25.84 4.00
CA ALA A 362 0.48 26.26 5.39
C ALA A 362 0.91 27.73 5.46
N ILE A 363 0.05 28.57 6.02
CA ILE A 363 0.23 30.01 6.13
C ILE A 363 0.50 30.33 7.60
N ILE A 364 1.69 30.86 7.89
CA ILE A 364 2.10 31.21 9.26
C ILE A 364 1.97 32.72 9.48
N GLY A 365 1.24 33.09 10.53
CA GLY A 365 0.99 34.47 10.95
C GLY A 365 -0.15 35.15 10.17
N ALA A 366 -0.30 36.46 10.37
CA ALA A 366 -1.37 37.25 9.75
C ALA A 366 -1.34 37.18 8.21
N ALA A 367 -2.50 36.97 7.60
CA ALA A 367 -2.66 36.77 6.17
C ALA A 367 -3.96 37.39 5.65
N ASP A 368 -3.93 37.86 4.41
CA ASP A 368 -5.13 38.19 3.65
C ASP A 368 -5.83 36.88 3.24
N THR A 369 -6.96 36.61 3.87
CA THR A 369 -7.74 35.37 3.66
C THR A 369 -8.41 35.34 2.29
N VAL A 370 -8.79 36.50 1.74
CA VAL A 370 -9.40 36.60 0.41
C VAL A 370 -8.37 36.22 -0.64
N LEU A 371 -7.17 36.80 -0.54
CA LEU A 371 -6.06 36.44 -1.42
C LEU A 371 -5.69 34.96 -1.28
N ALA A 372 -5.60 34.44 -0.04
CA ALA A 372 -5.28 33.03 0.20
C ALA A 372 -6.29 32.08 -0.47
N ASN A 373 -7.58 32.38 -0.36
CA ASN A 373 -8.67 31.60 -0.97
C ASN A 373 -8.66 31.65 -2.50
N SER A 374 -8.00 32.65 -3.12
CA SER A 374 -7.83 32.70 -4.58
C SER A 374 -6.86 31.64 -5.13
N PHE A 375 -6.02 31.04 -4.27
CA PHE A 375 -5.04 30.02 -4.66
C PHE A 375 -5.67 28.63 -4.76
N ALA A 376 -6.39 28.35 -5.84
CA ALA A 376 -6.67 26.97 -6.25
C ALA A 376 -5.39 26.33 -6.84
N PRO A 377 -5.13 25.02 -6.64
CA PRO A 377 -5.96 24.00 -6.01
C PRO A 377 -5.52 23.67 -4.56
N TYR A 378 -5.09 24.65 -3.77
CA TYR A 378 -4.51 24.39 -2.45
C TYR A 378 -5.56 24.16 -1.36
N SER A 379 -5.33 23.14 -0.52
CA SER A 379 -5.97 23.07 0.80
C SER A 379 -5.24 24.01 1.76
N LEU A 380 -5.93 25.06 2.21
CA LEU A 380 -5.35 26.07 3.09
C LEU A 380 -5.32 25.58 4.55
N GLN A 381 -4.23 25.90 5.24
CA GLN A 381 -4.05 25.66 6.67
C GLN A 381 -3.40 26.89 7.28
N PHE A 382 -4.04 27.47 8.30
CA PHE A 382 -3.55 28.67 8.98
C PHE A 382 -2.93 28.29 10.32
N PHE A 383 -1.76 28.85 10.61
CA PHE A 383 -1.02 28.62 11.84
C PHE A 383 -0.58 29.96 12.42
N SER A 384 -0.66 30.11 13.74
CA SER A 384 -0.18 31.29 14.45
C SER A 384 1.34 31.30 14.55
N SER A 385 1.96 30.12 14.61
CA SER A 385 3.41 29.97 14.79
C SER A 385 3.98 28.71 14.13
N GLU A 386 5.32 28.64 14.07
CA GLU A 386 6.02 27.43 13.63
C GLU A 386 5.83 26.25 14.60
N GLU A 387 5.52 26.51 15.87
CA GLU A 387 5.28 25.47 16.89
C GLU A 387 3.92 24.79 16.70
N GLU A 388 2.91 25.55 16.31
CA GLU A 388 1.60 24.99 15.97
C GLU A 388 1.69 24.10 14.72
N LEU A 389 2.46 24.55 13.72
CA LEU A 389 2.75 23.75 12.53
C LEU A 389 3.46 22.43 12.87
N LEU A 390 4.34 22.43 13.88
CA LEU A 390 5.04 21.22 14.34
C LEU A 390 4.13 20.19 15.01
N ALA A 391 2.99 20.61 15.55
CA ALA A 391 2.00 19.72 16.15
C ALA A 391 1.17 18.99 15.06
N ALA A 392 1.09 19.55 13.86
CA ALA A 392 0.33 18.96 12.77
C ALA A 392 0.92 17.62 12.26
N PRO A 393 0.07 16.62 11.96
CA PRO A 393 0.48 15.37 11.31
C PRO A 393 1.29 15.58 10.02
N ASN A 394 2.45 14.93 9.90
CA ASN A 394 3.23 14.96 8.67
C ASN A 394 2.92 13.79 7.73
N PHE A 395 2.04 14.04 6.75
CA PHE A 395 1.81 13.15 5.62
C PHE A 395 2.43 13.64 4.31
N PHE A 396 3.37 14.58 4.37
CA PHE A 396 3.93 15.22 3.19
C PHE A 396 5.30 14.61 2.84
N PRO A 397 5.41 13.78 1.79
CA PRO A 397 6.70 13.28 1.34
C PRO A 397 7.60 14.39 0.78
N ALA A 398 7.03 15.52 0.36
CA ALA A 398 7.76 16.71 -0.07
C ALA A 398 7.23 17.99 0.59
N ILE A 399 8.16 18.87 0.94
CA ILE A 399 7.88 20.19 1.52
C ILE A 399 8.59 21.26 0.71
N VAL A 400 7.91 22.36 0.42
CA VAL A 400 8.46 23.58 -0.15
C VAL A 400 8.46 24.65 0.95
N ASP A 401 9.62 24.89 1.53
CA ASP A 401 9.85 25.82 2.63
C ASP A 401 10.22 27.20 2.08
N LEU A 402 9.21 28.06 1.92
CA LEU A 402 9.37 29.47 1.54
C LEU A 402 9.39 30.41 2.77
N PHE A 403 8.89 29.94 3.90
CA PHE A 403 8.91 30.64 5.19
C PHE A 403 10.33 30.84 5.72
N GLY A 404 11.19 29.83 5.60
CA GLY A 404 12.53 29.81 6.19
C GLY A 404 12.56 29.09 7.53
N LEU A 405 11.96 27.90 7.61
CA LEU A 405 11.83 27.09 8.83
C LEU A 405 13.10 27.01 9.69
N SER A 406 12.95 26.85 11.00
CA SER A 406 14.08 26.55 11.88
C SER A 406 14.73 25.19 11.55
N ARG A 407 15.96 24.99 12.04
CA ARG A 407 16.63 23.67 11.93
C ARG A 407 15.82 22.58 12.64
N LYS A 408 15.22 22.89 13.79
CA LYS A 408 14.35 21.99 14.58
C LYS A 408 13.21 21.47 13.72
N THR A 409 12.51 22.34 13.01
CA THR A 409 11.33 21.96 12.20
C THR A 409 11.68 21.21 10.94
N ARG A 410 12.77 21.58 10.27
CA ARG A 410 13.26 20.77 9.14
C ARG A 410 13.66 19.35 9.56
N LEU A 411 14.27 19.20 10.73
CA LEU A 411 14.61 17.88 11.28
C LEU A 411 13.36 17.09 11.68
N HIS A 412 12.36 17.75 12.26
CA HIS A 412 11.06 17.14 12.55
C HIS A 412 10.48 16.50 11.28
N TYR A 413 10.29 17.28 10.20
CA TYR A 413 9.71 16.75 8.96
C TYR A 413 10.51 15.60 8.35
N LYS A 414 11.85 15.69 8.37
CA LYS A 414 12.70 14.58 7.91
C LYS A 414 12.53 13.32 8.74
N ARG A 415 12.31 13.46 10.05
CA ARG A 415 12.09 12.34 10.99
C ARG A 415 10.70 11.73 10.84
N THR A 416 9.69 12.56 10.61
CA THR A 416 8.27 12.15 10.64
C THR A 416 7.71 11.66 9.31
N GLY A 417 8.43 11.80 8.19
CA GLY A 417 8.04 11.13 6.94
C GLY A 417 8.58 11.78 5.67
N SER A 418 8.91 13.06 5.72
CA SER A 418 9.29 13.84 4.53
C SER A 418 10.62 13.36 3.96
N ARG A 419 10.61 13.08 2.66
CA ARG A 419 11.76 12.60 1.89
C ARG A 419 12.58 13.76 1.35
N LYS A 420 11.91 14.85 0.97
CA LYS A 420 12.56 16.04 0.43
C LYS A 420 11.97 17.29 1.05
N ILE A 421 12.84 18.23 1.40
CA ILE A 421 12.48 19.58 1.78
C ILE A 421 13.24 20.47 0.80
N PHE A 422 12.53 21.35 0.11
CA PHE A 422 13.06 22.34 -0.81
C PHE A 422 13.08 23.67 -0.06
N THR A 423 14.26 24.15 0.31
CA THR A 423 14.39 25.39 1.08
C THR A 423 14.39 26.61 0.17
N ARG A 424 13.97 27.76 0.70
CA ARG A 424 14.07 29.05 0.00
C ARG A 424 15.47 29.30 -0.56
N ASN A 425 16.53 28.93 0.15
CA ASN A 425 17.91 29.08 -0.33
C ASN A 425 18.24 28.15 -1.51
N GLU A 426 17.79 26.89 -1.50
CA GLU A 426 17.90 26.01 -2.69
C GLU A 426 17.10 26.54 -3.88
N LEU A 427 16.09 27.37 -3.61
CA LEU A 427 15.30 28.09 -4.60
C LEU A 427 15.87 29.50 -4.90
N LYS A 428 16.91 29.98 -4.20
CA LYS A 428 17.42 31.37 -4.30
C LYS A 428 18.29 31.65 -5.53
N ASP A 429 19.11 30.69 -5.99
CA ASP A 429 19.84 30.75 -7.28
C ASP A 429 18.92 30.82 -8.52
N SER A 430 17.64 30.94 -8.22
CA SER A 430 16.46 30.64 -8.98
C SER A 430 15.42 31.76 -8.74
N LEU A 431 15.47 32.45 -7.59
CA LEU A 431 14.72 33.66 -7.25
C LEU A 431 15.39 34.95 -7.76
N LEU A 432 16.72 34.95 -7.93
CA LEU A 432 17.53 36.16 -8.21
C LEU A 432 17.76 36.44 -9.71
N GLN A 433 17.54 35.45 -10.58
CA GLN A 433 17.51 35.68 -12.03
C GLN A 433 16.10 36.15 -12.38
N LYS A 434 15.91 37.16 -13.23
CA LYS A 434 14.62 37.74 -13.69
C LYS A 434 13.64 36.73 -14.38
N GLN A 435 13.80 35.44 -14.14
CA GLN A 435 12.97 34.32 -14.54
C GLN A 435 11.91 34.03 -13.47
N SER A 436 10.75 33.47 -13.84
CA SER A 436 9.75 33.09 -12.84
C SER A 436 10.33 32.05 -11.87
N LEU A 437 9.96 32.12 -10.59
CA LEU A 437 10.33 31.15 -9.54
C LEU A 437 10.16 29.68 -9.99
N ILE A 438 9.30 29.45 -10.98
CA ILE A 438 8.99 28.14 -11.54
C ILE A 438 9.90 27.69 -12.64
N GLN A 439 10.39 28.56 -13.52
CA GLN A 439 11.48 28.19 -14.42
C GLN A 439 12.68 27.68 -13.61
N SER A 440 12.84 28.27 -12.44
CA SER A 440 13.82 28.01 -11.43
C SER A 440 13.58 26.73 -10.62
N PHE A 441 12.35 26.50 -10.14
CA PHE A 441 11.95 25.20 -9.58
C PHE A 441 12.11 24.08 -10.63
N HIS A 442 11.68 24.29 -11.88
CA HIS A 442 11.90 23.39 -13.01
C HIS A 442 13.40 23.14 -13.24
N LYS A 443 14.21 24.19 -13.20
CA LYS A 443 15.66 24.09 -13.35
C LYS A 443 16.27 23.33 -12.18
N LEU A 444 15.79 23.47 -10.95
CA LEU A 444 16.21 22.67 -9.79
C LEU A 444 15.86 21.19 -9.99
N LEU A 445 14.64 20.89 -10.45
CA LEU A 445 14.25 19.53 -10.83
C LEU A 445 15.13 18.95 -11.96
N ARG A 446 15.69 19.81 -12.83
CA ARG A 446 16.61 19.45 -13.93
C ARG A 446 18.11 19.50 -13.60
N ARG A 447 18.60 20.36 -12.69
CA ARG A 447 20.03 20.66 -12.42
C ARG A 447 20.68 19.73 -11.40
N VAL A 448 19.92 19.15 -10.47
CA VAL A 448 20.43 18.12 -9.53
C VAL A 448 20.75 16.79 -10.26
N ASP A 449 20.87 16.84 -11.58
CA ASP A 449 21.13 15.76 -12.52
C ASP A 449 22.61 15.67 -12.91
N THR A 450 23.40 16.73 -12.71
CA THR A 450 24.82 16.75 -13.07
C THR A 450 25.76 16.36 -11.92
N ARG A 451 25.35 16.56 -10.66
CA ARG A 451 26.17 16.21 -9.48
C ARG A 451 26.15 14.72 -9.07
N SER A 452 25.17 13.91 -9.53
CA SER A 452 25.17 12.45 -9.25
C SER A 452 25.70 11.59 -10.41
N ARG A 453 26.29 12.21 -11.44
CA ARG A 453 27.03 11.53 -12.52
C ARG A 453 28.55 11.71 -12.39
N LYS A 454 29.02 12.37 -11.34
CA LYS A 454 30.44 12.62 -11.03
C LYS A 454 30.82 12.23 -9.59
N GLY A 455 30.09 11.30 -8.97
CA GLY A 455 30.37 10.80 -7.62
C GLY A 455 30.18 9.29 -7.56
#